data_AF-A0A9P3ZRZ6-F1
#
_entry.id   AF-A0A9P3ZRZ6-F1
#
_cell.length_a   1.000
_cell.length_b   1.000
_cell.length_c   1.000
_cell.angle_alpha   90.00
_cell.angle_beta   90.00
_cell.angle_gamma   90.00
#
_symmetry.space_group_name_H-M   'P 1'
#
loop_
_entity.id
_entity.type
_entity.pdbx_description
1 polymer ?
#
loop_
_entity_poly.entity_id
_entity_poly.type
_entity_poly.pdbx_seq_one_letter_code
_entity_poly.pdbx_strand_id
1 'polypeptide(L)'
;MNYGISILFRAIPLAMAIFCFGYGAFIYGYGDDGSRVVAGPVVFSLGMICIALFCTAATIIRQIIHTYNKSAKYILPVIGYLAAIITIIGGICIFSNATSTSAFVAGHVITGVGFITT
;
A
#
# COMPACT_ATOMS: atom_id res chain seq x y z
N MET A 1 -22.15 5.94 16.60
CA MET A 1 -22.02 5.32 15.27
C MET A 1 -22.32 3.84 15.39
N ASN A 2 -23.09 3.25 14.47
CA ASN A 2 -23.38 1.82 14.51
C ASN A 2 -22.08 1.01 14.32
N TYR A 3 -21.88 -0.06 15.09
CA TYR A 3 -20.64 -0.86 15.05
C TYR A 3 -20.37 -1.43 13.65
N GLY A 4 -21.43 -1.80 12.91
CA GLY A 4 -21.32 -2.28 11.54
C GLY A 4 -20.71 -1.27 10.56
N ILE A 5 -21.03 0.02 10.70
CA ILE A 5 -20.47 1.07 9.83
C ILE A 5 -18.98 1.29 10.12
N SER A 6 -18.55 1.18 11.39
CA SER A 6 -17.13 1.21 11.76
C SER A 6 -16.32 0.09 11.09
N ILE A 7 -16.92 -1.10 10.94
CA ILE A 7 -16.24 -2.25 10.34
C ILE A 7 -16.15 -2.06 8.84
N LEU A 8 -17.24 -1.62 8.20
CA LEU A 8 -17.31 -1.43 6.75
C LEU A 8 -16.20 -0.50 6.24
N PHE A 9 -16.03 0.67 6.87
CA PHE A 9 -14.99 1.64 6.47
C PHE A 9 -13.56 1.10 6.60
N ARG A 10 -13.32 0.13 7.49
CA ARG A 10 -11.99 -0.51 7.62
C ARG A 10 -11.83 -1.70 6.68
N ALA A 11 -12.91 -2.42 6.40
CA ALA A 11 -12.88 -3.59 5.54
C ALA A 11 -12.64 -3.23 4.07
N ILE A 12 -13.16 -2.09 3.60
CA ILE A 12 -13.04 -1.67 2.19
C ILE A 12 -11.57 -1.53 1.75
N PRO A 13 -10.71 -0.73 2.43
CA PRO A 13 -9.31 -0.62 2.04
C PRO A 13 -8.55 -1.94 2.16
N LEU A 14 -8.87 -2.76 3.17
CA LEU A 14 -8.22 -4.07 3.36
C LEU A 14 -8.55 -5.03 2.21
N ALA A 15 -9.82 -5.10 1.80
CA ALA A 15 -10.24 -5.91 0.65
C ALA A 15 -9.55 -5.45 -0.65
N MET A 16 -9.44 -4.14 -0.86
CA MET A 16 -8.71 -3.58 -2.01
C MET A 16 -7.21 -3.87 -1.93
N ALA A 17 -6.60 -3.81 -0.75
CA ALA A 17 -5.19 -4.18 -0.56
C ALA A 17 -4.93 -5.63 -0.98
N ILE A 18 -5.78 -6.57 -0.56
CA ILE A 18 -5.68 -7.98 -0.95
C ILE A 18 -5.80 -8.13 -2.47
N PHE A 19 -6.75 -7.44 -3.09
CA PHE A 19 -6.92 -7.44 -4.54
C PHE A 19 -5.67 -6.88 -5.25
N CYS A 20 -5.14 -5.74 -4.82
CA CYS A 20 -3.94 -5.12 -5.39
C CYS A 20 -2.70 -6.01 -5.25
N PHE A 21 -2.50 -6.65 -4.09
CA PHE A 21 -1.37 -7.57 -3.91
C PHE A 21 -1.51 -8.82 -4.79
N GLY A 22 -2.70 -9.43 -4.82
CA GLY A 22 -2.96 -10.63 -5.62
C GLY A 22 -2.86 -10.34 -7.12
N TYR A 23 -3.53 -9.30 -7.59
CA TYR A 23 -3.54 -8.93 -9.00
C TYR A 23 -2.18 -8.39 -9.48
N GLY A 24 -1.49 -7.60 -8.66
CA GLY A 24 -0.13 -7.14 -8.97
C GLY A 24 0.87 -8.28 -9.07
N ALA A 25 0.85 -9.22 -8.12
CA ALA A 25 1.70 -10.41 -8.16
C ALA A 25 1.36 -11.32 -9.35
N PHE A 26 0.07 -11.48 -9.67
CA PHE A 26 -0.39 -12.25 -10.82
C PHE A 26 0.11 -11.66 -12.14
N ILE A 27 -0.05 -10.36 -12.37
CA ILE A 27 0.43 -9.70 -13.60
C ILE A 27 1.95 -9.87 -13.73
N TYR A 28 2.69 -9.69 -12.64
CA TYR A 28 4.14 -9.85 -12.64
C TYR A 28 4.57 -11.28 -12.97
N GLY A 29 3.84 -12.29 -12.49
CA GLY A 29 4.15 -13.70 -12.74
C GLY A 29 3.76 -14.22 -14.13
N TYR A 30 2.93 -13.49 -14.90
CA TYR A 30 2.43 -13.95 -16.19
C TYR A 30 3.40 -13.78 -17.37
N GLY A 31 4.52 -13.06 -17.19
CA GLY A 31 5.58 -12.97 -18.20
C GLY A 31 6.35 -11.64 -18.17
N ASP A 32 7.49 -11.63 -18.85
CA ASP A 32 8.49 -10.55 -18.82
C ASP A 32 8.25 -9.42 -19.85
N ASP A 33 7.02 -9.29 -20.35
CA ASP A 33 6.68 -8.17 -21.24
C ASP A 33 6.91 -6.83 -20.52
N GLY A 34 7.48 -5.85 -21.22
CA GLY A 34 7.79 -4.52 -20.67
C GLY A 34 6.59 -3.82 -20.00
N SER A 35 5.37 -4.10 -20.45
CA SER A 35 4.14 -3.57 -19.84
C SER A 35 3.82 -4.25 -18.50
N ARG A 36 4.09 -5.55 -18.36
CA ARG A 36 3.78 -6.34 -17.16
C ARG A 36 4.77 -6.09 -16.03
N VAL A 37 6.05 -5.90 -16.35
CA VAL A 37 7.09 -5.52 -15.37
C VAL A 37 6.86 -4.11 -14.80
N VAL A 38 6.06 -3.28 -15.47
CA VAL A 38 5.56 -2.01 -14.92
C VAL A 38 4.27 -2.22 -14.15
N ALA A 39 3.26 -2.80 -14.80
CA ALA A 39 1.92 -2.91 -14.23
C ALA A 39 1.87 -3.74 -12.94
N GLY A 40 2.57 -4.88 -12.88
CA GLY A 40 2.55 -5.75 -11.70
C GLY A 40 3.09 -5.07 -10.44
N PRO A 41 4.36 -4.59 -10.44
CA PRO A 41 4.97 -3.93 -9.28
C PRO A 41 4.26 -2.63 -8.89
N VAL A 42 3.77 -1.85 -9.86
CA VAL A 42 3.00 -0.63 -9.58
C VAL A 42 1.68 -0.97 -8.89
N VAL A 43 0.90 -1.92 -9.41
CA VAL A 43 -0.36 -2.35 -8.77
C VAL A 43 -0.11 -2.96 -7.39
N PHE A 44 0.98 -3.71 -7.24
CA PHE A 44 1.39 -4.24 -5.93
C PHE A 44 1.67 -3.10 -4.93
N SER A 45 2.36 -2.04 -5.34
CA SER A 45 2.64 -0.88 -4.49
C SER A 45 1.39 -0.09 -4.10
N LEU A 46 0.35 -0.05 -4.96
CA LEU A 46 -0.95 0.53 -4.59
C LEU A 46 -1.60 -0.22 -3.43
N GLY A 47 -1.33 -1.52 -3.27
CA GLY A 47 -1.75 -2.29 -2.09
C GLY A 47 -1.18 -1.72 -0.79
N MET A 48 0.05 -1.19 -0.81
CA MET A 48 0.67 -0.54 0.36
C MET A 48 -0.03 0.77 0.72
N ILE A 49 -0.48 1.55 -0.27
CA ILE A 49 -1.36 2.72 -0.02
C ILE A 49 -2.65 2.29 0.67
N CYS A 50 -3.27 1.18 0.23
CA CYS A 50 -4.50 0.70 0.85
C CYS A 50 -4.31 0.33 2.33
N ILE A 51 -3.13 -0.16 2.72
CA ILE A 51 -2.77 -0.37 4.14
C ILE A 51 -2.63 0.94 4.90
N ALA A 52 -2.01 1.96 4.32
CA ALA A 52 -1.93 3.29 4.93
C ALA A 52 -3.33 3.90 5.12
N LEU A 53 -4.20 3.81 4.12
CA LEU A 53 -5.60 4.26 4.20
C LEU A 53 -6.38 3.49 5.27
N PHE A 54 -6.16 2.19 5.42
CA PHE A 54 -6.72 1.41 6.53
C PHE A 54 -6.27 1.96 7.89
N CYS A 55 -4.96 2.21 8.06
CA CYS A 55 -4.44 2.76 9.31
C CYS A 55 -5.06 4.13 9.64
N THR A 56 -5.18 5.03 8.65
CA THR A 56 -5.79 6.35 8.81
C THR A 56 -7.29 6.27 9.10
N ALA A 57 -8.04 5.44 8.39
CA ALA A 57 -9.45 5.22 8.69
C ALA A 57 -9.63 4.60 10.09
N ALA A 58 -8.76 3.66 10.47
CA ALA A 58 -8.80 3.02 11.78
C ALA A 58 -8.51 4.00 12.92
N THR A 59 -7.57 4.93 12.77
CA THR A 59 -7.29 5.96 13.78
C THR A 59 -8.47 6.92 13.93
N ILE A 60 -8.98 7.50 12.84
CA ILE A 60 -10.10 8.45 12.85
C ILE A 60 -11.35 7.82 13.50
N ILE A 61 -11.72 6.60 13.08
CA ILE A 61 -12.91 5.94 13.61
C ILE A 61 -12.75 5.63 15.11
N ARG A 62 -11.57 5.19 15.55
CA ARG A 62 -11.32 4.93 16.98
C ARG A 62 -11.37 6.20 17.81
N GLN A 63 -10.98 7.35 17.25
CA GLN A 63 -11.12 8.66 17.90
C GLN A 63 -12.60 9.05 18.06
N ILE A 64 -13.42 8.87 17.02
CA ILE A 64 -14.86 9.20 17.06
C ILE A 64 -15.65 8.31 18.04
N ILE A 65 -15.25 7.04 18.20
CA ILE A 65 -15.90 6.10 19.14
C ILE A 65 -15.29 6.19 20.56
N HIS A 66 -14.33 7.10 20.80
CA HIS A 66 -13.62 7.25 22.08
C HIS A 66 -12.95 5.96 22.60
N THR A 67 -12.65 5.01 21.71
CA THR A 67 -11.95 3.74 22.03
C THR A 67 -10.45 3.80 21.66
N TYR A 68 -9.92 5.02 21.58
CA TYR A 68 -8.53 5.26 21.17
C TYR A 68 -7.56 4.99 22.31
N ASN A 69 -7.18 3.72 22.46
CA ASN A 69 -6.20 3.28 23.45
C ASN A 69 -4.77 3.73 23.11
N LYS A 70 -3.90 3.85 24.13
CA LYS A 70 -2.48 4.20 23.95
C LYS A 70 -1.75 3.29 22.97
N SER A 71 -2.05 2.00 22.94
CA SER A 71 -1.44 1.04 22.00
C SER A 71 -1.82 1.33 20.55
N ALA A 72 -3.12 1.53 20.28
CA ALA A 72 -3.61 1.86 18.94
C ALA A 72 -3.06 3.21 18.42
N LYS A 73 -2.77 4.15 19.33
CA LYS A 73 -2.17 5.44 19.00
C LYS A 73 -0.79 5.33 18.36
N TYR A 74 0.00 4.33 18.74
CA TYR A 74 1.34 4.14 18.20
C TYR A 74 1.37 3.08 17.10
N ILE A 75 0.70 1.94 17.30
CA ILE A 75 0.78 0.81 16.37
C ILE A 75 0.23 1.15 14.99
N LEU A 76 -0.94 1.78 14.91
CA LEU A 76 -1.59 2.09 13.63
C LEU A 76 -0.74 3.02 12.74
N PRO A 77 -0.27 4.19 13.23
CA PRO A 77 0.58 5.04 12.41
C PRO A 77 1.94 4.40 12.09
N VAL A 78 2.53 3.62 13.02
CA VAL A 78 3.80 2.91 12.75
C VAL A 78 3.64 1.93 11.58
N ILE A 79 2.54 1.18 11.50
CA ILE A 79 2.28 0.28 10.37
C ILE A 79 2.19 1.07 9.05
N GLY A 80 1.53 2.23 9.04
CA GLY A 80 1.45 3.09 7.86
C GLY A 80 2.82 3.59 7.42
N TYR A 81 3.63 4.10 8.34
CA TYR A 81 4.99 4.55 8.04
C TYR A 81 5.90 3.42 7.55
N LEU A 82 5.80 2.22 8.15
CA LEU A 82 6.53 1.05 7.67
C LEU A 82 6.12 0.69 6.26
N ALA A 83 4.82 0.74 5.94
CA ALA A 83 4.33 0.49 4.59
C ALA A 83 4.91 1.50 3.58
N ALA A 84 4.98 2.77 3.93
CA ALA A 84 5.59 3.81 3.09
C ALA A 84 7.10 3.54 2.88
N ILE A 85 7.85 3.29 3.95
CA ILE A 85 9.29 3.03 3.89
C ILE A 85 9.59 1.80 3.02
N ILE A 86 8.86 0.70 3.20
CA ILE A 86 9.02 -0.51 2.39
C ILE A 86 8.76 -0.21 0.91
N THR A 87 7.74 0.60 0.61
CA THR A 87 7.40 0.96 -0.77
C THR A 87 8.48 1.84 -1.42
N ILE A 88 9.01 2.82 -0.68
CA ILE A 88 10.12 3.68 -1.14
C ILE A 88 11.36 2.83 -1.41
N ILE A 89 11.77 2.00 -0.45
CA ILE A 89 12.95 1.13 -0.60
C ILE A 89 12.75 0.16 -1.77
N GLY A 90 11.57 -0.44 -1.89
CA GLY A 90 11.23 -1.33 -3.00
C GLY A 90 11.34 -0.63 -4.37
N GLY A 91 10.82 0.60 -4.48
CA GLY A 91 10.95 1.42 -5.69
C GLY A 91 12.41 1.74 -6.03
N ILE A 92 13.21 2.12 -5.02
CA ILE A 92 14.65 2.38 -5.17
C ILE A 92 15.40 1.16 -5.64
N CYS A 93 15.16 0.00 -5.04
CA CYS A 93 15.76 -1.26 -5.46
C CYS A 93 15.41 -1.60 -6.91
N ILE A 94 14.18 -1.34 -7.36
CA ILE A 94 13.74 -1.67 -8.73
C ILE A 94 14.42 -0.76 -9.76
N PHE A 95 14.44 0.57 -9.57
CA PHE A 95 15.10 1.43 -10.57
C PHE A 95 16.62 1.37 -10.50
N SER A 96 17.21 1.11 -9.32
CA SER A 96 18.67 0.97 -9.18
C SER A 96 19.22 -0.28 -9.85
N ASN A 97 18.41 -1.33 -9.96
CA ASN A 97 18.77 -2.58 -10.65
C ASN A 97 18.14 -2.67 -12.06
N ALA A 98 17.54 -1.59 -12.56
CA ALA A 98 16.84 -1.60 -13.83
C ALA A 98 17.82 -1.75 -15.00
N THR A 99 17.74 -2.87 -15.69
CA THR A 99 18.45 -3.12 -16.96
C THR A 99 17.65 -2.70 -18.19
N SER A 100 16.36 -2.38 -18.00
CA SER A 100 15.39 -2.01 -19.04
C SER A 100 14.65 -0.72 -18.69
N THR A 101 14.30 0.08 -19.69
CA THR A 101 13.55 1.35 -19.51
C THR A 101 12.22 1.16 -18.77
N SER A 102 11.55 0.03 -18.98
CA SER A 102 10.31 -0.33 -18.28
C SER A 102 10.52 -0.47 -16.77
N ALA A 103 11.56 -1.20 -16.34
CA ALA A 103 11.88 -1.35 -14.92
C ALA A 103 12.30 -0.01 -14.27
N PHE A 104 12.99 0.85 -15.03
CA PHE A 104 13.36 2.19 -14.55
C PHE A 104 12.12 3.05 -14.26
N VAL A 105 11.15 3.07 -15.18
CA VAL A 105 9.88 3.80 -14.99
C VAL A 105 9.08 3.19 -13.85
N ALA A 106 8.99 1.86 -13.76
CA ALA A 106 8.28 1.18 -12.68
C ALA A 106 8.84 1.58 -11.30
N GLY A 107 10.16 1.56 -11.13
CA GLY A 107 10.79 1.93 -9.87
C GLY A 107 10.58 3.41 -9.50
N HIS A 108 10.60 4.33 -10.47
CA HIS A 108 10.29 5.75 -10.22
C HIS A 108 8.84 5.94 -9.77
N VAL A 109 7.88 5.28 -10.43
CA VAL A 109 6.46 5.33 -10.06
C VAL A 109 6.25 4.79 -8.65
N ILE A 110 6.82 3.62 -8.33
CA ILE A 110 6.70 2.99 -7.00
C ILE A 110 7.33 3.87 -5.91
N THR A 111 8.47 4.50 -6.20
CA THR A 111 9.10 5.43 -5.26
C THR A 111 8.19 6.65 -5.00
N GLY A 112 7.62 7.22 -6.07
CA GLY A 112 6.62 8.29 -5.97
C GLY A 112 5.39 7.89 -5.16
N VAL A 113 4.88 6.69 -5.39
CA VAL A 113 3.79 6.08 -4.62
C VAL A 113 4.17 5.96 -3.14
N GLY A 114 5.39 5.52 -2.84
CA GLY A 114 5.90 5.45 -1.47
C GLY A 114 5.88 6.81 -0.74
N PHE A 115 6.19 7.90 -1.42
CA PHE A 115 6.14 9.25 -0.82
C PHE A 115 4.74 9.73 -0.44
N ILE A 116 3.68 9.20 -1.07
CA ILE A 116 2.29 9.54 -0.74
C ILE A 116 1.62 8.51 0.19
N THR A 117 2.33 7.46 0.60
CA THR A 117 1.77 6.31 1.35
C THR A 117 1.67 6.56 2.88
N THR A 118 1.42 7.80 3.33
CA THR A 118 1.29 8.15 4.77
C THR A 118 0.13 9.10 5.01
#